data_AF-A0A3S4ILS8-F1
#
_entry.id   AF-A0A3S4ILS8-F1
#
_cell.length_a   1.000
_cell.length_b   1.000
_cell.length_c   1.000
_cell.angle_alpha   90.00
_cell.angle_beta   90.00
_cell.angle_gamma   90.00
#
_symmetry.space_group_name_H-M   'P 1'
#
loop_
_entity.id
_entity.type
_entity.pdbx_description
1 polymer ?
#
loop_
_entity_poly.entity_id
_entity_poly.type
_entity_poly.pdbx_seq_one_letter_code
_entity_poly.pdbx_strand_id
1 'polypeptide(L)'
;MTQRGGCSGKNGFPTPHTSYSAFLDAVCELVEEADQRFGVKGSVGIGIPGMPETEDGTLYAANVPAASGKPLRADLSARLDRDVRLDNDANCFALSEAWDDEFTQYPLVMGLILGTGVGGGLVLNGKPITGQSYITGEFGHMRFAG
;
A
#
# COMPACT_ATOMS: atom_id res chain seq x y z
N MET A 1 -4.22 5.78 -9.63
CA MET A 1 -3.83 7.20 -9.79
C MET A 1 -3.67 7.51 -11.27
N THR A 2 -4.03 8.71 -11.71
CA THR A 2 -3.59 9.24 -13.01
C THR A 2 -2.09 9.53 -12.96
N GLN A 3 -1.46 9.77 -14.12
CA GLN A 3 -0.05 10.18 -14.18
C GLN A 3 0.28 11.51 -13.46
N ARG A 4 -0.73 12.20 -12.88
CA ARG A 4 -0.60 13.47 -12.14
C ARG A 4 -1.15 13.38 -10.71
N GLY A 5 -1.10 12.21 -10.06
CA GLY A 5 -1.58 12.04 -8.68
C GLY A 5 -3.11 12.09 -8.48
N GLY A 6 -3.89 12.55 -9.47
CA GLY A 6 -5.35 12.65 -9.38
C GLY A 6 -6.08 11.29 -9.34
N CYS A 7 -7.20 11.24 -8.62
CA CYS A 7 -8.10 10.08 -8.53
C CYS A 7 -9.23 10.18 -9.58
N SER A 8 -9.28 9.24 -10.54
CA SER A 8 -10.31 9.22 -11.62
C SER A 8 -11.57 8.41 -11.30
N GLY A 9 -11.62 7.75 -10.14
CA GLY A 9 -12.75 6.93 -9.70
C GLY A 9 -12.49 6.33 -8.33
N LYS A 10 -13.55 6.16 -7.54
CA LYS A 10 -13.52 5.49 -6.24
C LYS A 10 -14.66 4.48 -6.18
N ASN A 11 -14.31 3.21 -6.03
CA ASN A 11 -15.23 2.12 -5.71
C ASN A 11 -14.74 1.44 -4.43
N GLY A 12 -15.63 0.79 -3.70
CA GLY A 12 -15.30 0.08 -2.46
C GLY A 12 -16.26 -1.09 -2.24
N PHE A 13 -15.80 -2.07 -1.45
CA PHE A 13 -16.55 -3.25 -1.07
C PHE A 13 -16.31 -3.53 0.43
N PRO A 14 -17.24 -4.18 1.13
CA PRO A 14 -16.98 -4.69 2.48
C PRO A 14 -15.84 -5.70 2.42
N THR A 15 -14.77 -5.50 3.21
CA THR A 15 -13.64 -6.43 3.27
C THR A 15 -14.12 -7.84 3.67
N PRO A 16 -13.99 -8.87 2.82
CA PRO A 16 -14.38 -10.22 3.18
C PRO A 16 -13.50 -10.72 4.32
N HIS A 17 -14.09 -10.97 5.49
CA HIS A 17 -13.36 -11.44 6.67
C HIS A 17 -13.30 -12.97 6.77
N THR A 18 -14.06 -13.69 5.95
CA THR A 18 -14.33 -15.13 6.14
C THR A 18 -13.58 -16.05 5.17
N SER A 19 -13.08 -15.55 4.04
CA SER A 19 -12.33 -16.36 3.08
C SER A 19 -11.27 -15.55 2.34
N TYR A 20 -10.05 -16.09 2.28
CA TYR A 20 -8.96 -15.57 1.47
C TYR A 20 -9.31 -15.56 -0.02
N SER A 21 -10.02 -16.58 -0.52
CA SER A 21 -10.42 -16.62 -1.93
C SER A 21 -11.36 -15.48 -2.26
N ALA A 22 -12.37 -15.24 -1.41
CA ALA A 22 -13.32 -14.14 -1.60
C ALA A 22 -12.64 -12.77 -1.52
N PHE A 23 -11.60 -12.63 -0.70
CA PHE A 23 -10.77 -11.43 -0.67
C PHE A 23 -10.03 -11.22 -2.00
N LEU A 24 -9.38 -12.26 -2.53
CA LEU A 24 -8.70 -12.20 -3.83
C LEU A 24 -9.68 -11.88 -4.97
N ASP A 25 -10.84 -12.54 -4.98
CA ASP A 25 -11.88 -12.36 -5.99
C ASP A 25 -12.36 -10.90 -6.00
N ALA A 26 -12.69 -10.35 -4.83
CA ALA A 26 -13.15 -8.96 -4.72
C ALA A 26 -12.10 -7.92 -5.17
N VAL A 27 -10.81 -8.16 -4.88
CA VAL A 27 -9.73 -7.30 -5.39
C VAL A 27 -9.61 -7.41 -6.91
N CYS A 28 -9.68 -8.63 -7.46
CA CYS A 28 -9.58 -8.83 -8.90
C CYS A 28 -10.75 -8.19 -9.65
N GLU A 29 -11.98 -8.35 -9.16
CA GLU A 29 -13.19 -7.75 -9.74
C GLU A 29 -13.07 -6.22 -9.84
N LEU A 30 -12.56 -5.54 -8.80
CA LEU A 30 -12.34 -4.10 -8.85
C LEU A 30 -11.30 -3.68 -9.90
N VAL A 31 -10.20 -4.44 -10.01
CA VAL A 31 -9.14 -4.15 -10.99
C VAL A 31 -9.68 -4.34 -12.40
N GLU A 32 -10.43 -5.41 -12.65
CA GLU A 32 -11.05 -5.69 -13.93
C GLU A 32 -12.12 -4.66 -14.31
N GLU A 33 -12.94 -4.22 -13.35
CA GLU A 33 -13.91 -3.13 -13.57
C GLU A 33 -13.21 -1.83 -13.98
N ALA A 34 -12.10 -1.49 -13.29
CA ALA A 34 -11.30 -0.32 -13.63
C ALA A 34 -10.66 -0.45 -15.01
N ASP A 35 -10.08 -1.61 -15.34
CA ASP A 35 -9.48 -1.87 -16.64
C ASP A 35 -10.50 -1.71 -17.77
N GLN A 36 -11.71 -2.26 -17.60
CA GLN A 36 -12.81 -2.12 -18.56
C GLN A 36 -13.25 -0.66 -18.71
N ARG A 37 -13.42 0.05 -17.59
CA ARG A 37 -13.86 1.45 -17.57
C ARG A 37 -12.89 2.38 -18.27
N PHE A 38 -11.58 2.16 -18.12
CA PHE A 38 -10.55 3.02 -18.69
C PHE A 38 -9.95 2.47 -19.99
N GLY A 39 -10.32 1.26 -20.40
CA GLY A 39 -9.83 0.62 -21.63
C GLY A 39 -8.33 0.32 -21.62
N VAL A 40 -7.73 0.13 -20.44
CA VAL A 40 -6.29 -0.09 -20.27
C VAL A 40 -6.02 -1.02 -19.09
N LYS A 41 -5.01 -1.90 -19.22
CA LYS A 41 -4.49 -2.66 -18.07
C LYS A 41 -3.65 -1.74 -17.18
N GLY A 42 -4.22 -1.27 -16.08
CA GLY A 42 -3.54 -0.37 -15.13
C GLY A 42 -2.48 -1.09 -14.26
N SER A 43 -1.52 -0.31 -13.74
CA SER A 43 -0.62 -0.76 -12.67
C SER A 43 -1.39 -0.88 -11.35
N VAL A 44 -1.08 -1.90 -10.54
CA VAL A 44 -1.79 -2.19 -9.28
C VAL A 44 -0.85 -2.04 -8.08
N GLY A 45 -1.22 -1.15 -7.17
CA GLY A 45 -0.56 -0.96 -5.88
C GLY A 45 -1.59 -1.04 -4.76
N ILE A 46 -1.24 -1.69 -3.64
CA ILE A 46 -2.12 -1.90 -2.50
C ILE A 46 -1.40 -1.47 -1.22
N GLY A 47 -2.01 -0.55 -0.46
CA GLY A 47 -1.59 -0.18 0.88
C GLY A 47 -2.20 -1.12 1.92
N ILE A 48 -1.37 -1.69 2.79
CA ILE A 48 -1.78 -2.66 3.80
C ILE A 48 -1.54 -2.08 5.20
N PRO A 49 -2.53 -2.15 6.12
CA PRO A 49 -2.33 -1.78 7.53
C PRO A 49 -1.60 -2.91 8.27
N GLY A 50 -0.29 -3.00 8.07
CA GLY A 50 0.56 -4.06 8.65
C GLY A 50 1.85 -4.28 7.87
N MET A 51 2.37 -5.50 7.95
CA MET A 51 3.55 -5.96 7.22
C MET A 51 3.13 -6.44 5.82
N PRO A 52 3.47 -5.71 4.74
CA PRO A 52 2.98 -6.01 3.41
C PRO A 52 3.59 -7.31 2.82
N GLU A 53 4.86 -7.60 3.09
CA GLU A 53 5.54 -8.80 2.60
C GLU A 53 6.75 -9.14 3.50
N THR A 54 6.77 -10.34 4.08
CA THR A 54 7.90 -10.89 4.85
C THR A 54 8.91 -11.59 3.94
N GLU A 55 10.04 -12.04 4.50
CA GLU A 55 11.09 -12.75 3.74
C GLU A 55 10.59 -14.04 3.05
N ASP A 56 9.61 -14.72 3.65
CA ASP A 56 8.94 -15.89 3.07
C ASP A 56 7.79 -15.53 2.10
N GLY A 57 7.60 -14.24 1.81
CA GLY A 57 6.60 -13.74 0.87
C GLY A 57 5.19 -13.62 1.43
N THR A 58 4.99 -13.78 2.75
CA THR A 58 3.66 -13.69 3.37
C THR A 58 3.34 -12.29 3.88
N LEU A 59 2.05 -11.96 3.94
CA LEU A 59 1.55 -10.71 4.51
C LEU A 59 1.07 -10.91 5.94
N TYR A 60 1.28 -9.94 6.82
CA TYR A 60 0.68 -9.94 8.16
C TYR A 60 -0.06 -8.62 8.43
N ALA A 61 -1.39 -8.72 8.60
CA ALA A 61 -2.23 -7.56 8.90
C ALA A 61 -3.35 -7.96 9.87
N ALA A 62 -3.31 -7.43 11.10
CA ALA A 62 -4.29 -7.76 12.13
C ALA A 62 -5.73 -7.39 11.72
N ASN A 63 -5.88 -6.30 10.97
CA ASN A 63 -7.18 -5.81 10.49
C ASN A 63 -7.68 -6.52 9.22
N VAL A 64 -6.86 -7.37 8.60
CA VAL A 64 -7.22 -8.15 7.40
C VAL A 64 -6.98 -9.64 7.65
N PRO A 65 -7.75 -10.27 8.57
CA PRO A 65 -7.49 -11.64 9.01
C PRO A 65 -7.57 -12.67 7.88
N ALA A 66 -8.39 -12.42 6.86
CA ALA A 66 -8.52 -13.32 5.71
C ALA A 66 -7.24 -13.42 4.87
N ALA A 67 -6.41 -12.37 4.84
CA ALA A 67 -5.16 -12.32 4.05
C ALA A 67 -3.90 -12.48 4.91
N SER A 68 -4.01 -12.39 6.24
CA SER A 68 -2.88 -12.57 7.15
C SER A 68 -2.31 -13.99 7.07
N GLY A 69 -0.99 -14.11 6.98
CA GLY A 69 -0.25 -15.35 6.77
C GLY A 69 -0.34 -15.92 5.34
N LYS A 70 -0.71 -15.11 4.34
CA LYS A 70 -0.87 -15.54 2.94
C LYS A 70 0.07 -14.81 1.99
N PRO A 71 0.47 -15.43 0.87
CA PRO A 71 1.35 -14.80 -0.12
C PRO A 71 0.56 -13.87 -1.06
N LEU A 72 -0.05 -12.84 -0.49
CA LEU A 72 -1.04 -11.98 -1.17
C LEU A 72 -0.51 -11.40 -2.49
N ARG A 73 0.75 -10.92 -2.47
CA ARG A 73 1.39 -10.33 -3.64
C ARG A 73 1.48 -11.32 -4.79
N ALA A 74 1.98 -12.52 -4.51
CA ALA A 74 2.18 -13.56 -5.51
C ALA A 74 0.84 -14.03 -6.10
N ASP A 75 -0.15 -14.27 -5.24
CA ASP A 75 -1.47 -14.76 -5.66
C ASP A 75 -2.22 -13.73 -6.52
N LEU A 76 -2.20 -12.46 -6.14
CA LEU A 76 -2.80 -11.40 -6.94
C LEU A 76 -2.04 -11.16 -8.25
N SER A 77 -0.71 -11.19 -8.22
CA SER A 77 0.09 -11.01 -9.44
C SER A 77 -0.17 -12.13 -10.45
N ALA A 78 -0.33 -13.36 -9.98
CA ALA A 78 -0.69 -14.51 -10.80
C ALA A 78 -2.10 -14.39 -11.39
N ARG A 79 -3.09 -13.97 -10.60
CA ARG A 79 -4.48 -13.82 -11.06
C ARG A 79 -4.67 -12.67 -12.05
N LEU A 80 -3.99 -11.55 -11.84
CA LEU A 80 -4.14 -10.34 -12.65
C LEU A 80 -3.19 -10.26 -13.85
N ASP A 81 -2.27 -11.24 -13.95
CA ASP A 81 -1.25 -11.33 -14.99
C ASP A 81 -0.44 -10.01 -15.11
N ARG A 82 0.00 -9.48 -13.96
CA ARG A 82 0.81 -8.25 -13.83
C ARG A 82 1.46 -8.14 -12.46
N ASP A 83 2.53 -7.35 -12.34
CA ASP A 83 3.19 -7.05 -11.06
C ASP A 83 2.23 -6.27 -10.14
N VAL A 84 1.90 -6.87 -9.00
CA VAL A 84 1.19 -6.20 -7.90
C VAL A 84 2.22 -5.80 -6.85
N ARG A 85 2.14 -4.54 -6.41
CA ARG A 85 3.02 -4.00 -5.37
C ARG A 85 2.26 -3.76 -4.09
N LEU A 86 2.85 -4.18 -2.97
CA LEU A 86 2.32 -3.95 -1.63
C LEU A 86 3.26 -3.00 -0.90
N ASP A 87 2.70 -2.09 -0.11
CA ASP A 87 3.45 -1.28 0.85
C ASP A 87 2.60 -1.05 2.10
N ASN A 88 3.20 -0.61 3.20
CA ASN A 88 2.44 -0.25 4.40
C ASN A 88 1.65 1.05 4.16
N ASP A 89 0.55 1.23 4.89
CA ASP A 89 -0.34 2.39 4.76
C ASP A 89 0.35 3.73 5.07
N ALA A 90 1.26 3.77 6.03
CA ALA A 90 2.04 4.96 6.38
C ALA A 90 3.01 5.42 5.27
N ASN A 91 3.63 4.48 4.56
CA ASN A 91 4.48 4.72 3.39
C ASN A 91 3.62 5.13 2.21
N CYS A 92 2.46 4.49 2.00
CA CYS A 92 1.51 4.94 0.98
C CYS A 92 1.05 6.38 1.23
N PHE A 93 0.82 6.76 2.49
CA PHE A 93 0.54 8.14 2.87
C PHE A 93 1.70 9.07 2.52
N ALA A 94 2.92 8.78 3.00
CA ALA A 94 4.09 9.62 2.71
C ALA A 94 4.37 9.73 1.20
N LEU A 95 4.18 8.64 0.45
CA LEU A 95 4.33 8.63 -1.01
C LEU A 95 3.26 9.47 -1.70
N SER A 96 2.00 9.39 -1.26
CA SER A 96 0.92 10.19 -1.81
C SER A 96 1.22 11.68 -1.66
N GLU A 97 1.68 12.11 -0.49
CA GLU A 97 2.08 13.51 -0.25
C GLU A 97 3.31 13.88 -1.10
N ALA A 98 4.33 13.03 -1.15
CA ALA A 98 5.55 13.32 -1.93
C ALA A 98 5.33 13.47 -3.44
N TRP A 99 4.21 12.97 -3.96
CA TRP A 99 3.80 13.10 -5.37
C TRP A 99 2.86 14.28 -5.63
N ASP A 100 2.54 15.10 -4.62
CA ASP A 100 1.88 16.39 -4.84
C ASP A 100 2.79 17.31 -5.67
N ASP A 101 2.21 18.06 -6.61
CA ASP A 101 2.95 18.94 -7.52
C ASP A 101 3.84 19.93 -6.73
N GLU A 102 3.40 20.39 -5.55
CA GLU A 102 4.19 21.29 -4.69
C GLU A 102 5.40 20.60 -4.05
N PHE A 103 5.31 19.29 -3.80
CA PHE A 103 6.30 18.53 -3.04
C PHE A 103 7.27 17.71 -3.89
N THR A 104 6.96 17.47 -5.17
CA THR A 104 7.84 16.74 -6.12
C THR A 104 9.23 17.35 -6.30
N GLN A 105 9.40 18.65 -5.98
CA GLN A 105 10.71 19.32 -6.01
C GLN A 105 11.66 18.88 -4.88
N TYR A 106 11.14 18.27 -3.80
CA TYR A 106 11.95 17.87 -2.66
C TYR A 106 12.51 16.46 -2.85
N PRO A 107 13.85 16.29 -2.77
CA PRO A 107 14.46 14.98 -2.93
C PRO A 107 14.10 14.02 -1.80
N LEU A 108 13.89 14.53 -0.59
CA LEU A 108 13.56 13.74 0.59
C LEU A 108 12.32 14.35 1.25
N VAL A 109 11.26 13.55 1.36
CA VAL A 109 10.01 13.91 2.03
C VAL A 109 9.80 12.96 3.21
N MET A 110 9.48 13.52 4.37
CA MET A 110 9.12 12.76 5.57
C MET A 110 7.65 13.02 5.88
N GLY A 111 6.84 11.97 5.78
CA GLY A 111 5.45 11.97 6.24
C GLY A 111 5.38 11.55 7.70
N LEU A 112 4.67 12.31 8.53
CA LEU A 112 4.42 11.98 9.93
C LEU A 112 2.91 11.99 10.20
N ILE A 113 2.40 10.86 10.67
CA ILE A 113 1.01 10.67 11.08
C ILE A 113 0.96 10.83 12.60
N LEU A 114 0.28 11.88 13.06
CA LEU A 114 0.07 12.18 14.48
C LEU A 114 -1.40 11.95 14.82
N GLY A 115 -1.70 10.81 15.44
CA GLY A 115 -3.04 10.41 15.83
C GLY A 115 -3.06 9.76 17.21
N THR A 116 -3.76 8.64 17.36
CA THR A 116 -3.69 7.82 18.58
C THR A 116 -2.30 7.21 18.80
N GLY A 117 -1.48 7.13 17.75
CA GLY A 117 -0.06 6.83 17.78
C GLY A 117 0.74 7.77 16.89
N VAL A 118 2.06 7.53 16.81
CA VAL A 118 2.98 8.27 15.93
C VAL A 118 3.59 7.27 14.95
N GLY A 119 3.28 7.44 13.66
CA GLY A 119 3.84 6.66 12.56
C GLY A 119 4.22 7.57 11.40
N GLY A 120 4.74 7.03 10.32
CA GLY A 120 5.18 7.83 9.19
C GLY A 120 5.90 7.02 8.14
N GLY A 121 6.46 7.72 7.16
CA GLY A 121 7.24 7.14 6.08
C GLY A 121 8.26 8.14 5.54
N LEU A 122 9.31 7.63 4.91
CA LEU A 122 10.31 8.44 4.22
C LEU A 122 10.26 8.15 2.72
N VAL A 123 10.31 9.19 1.91
CA VAL A 123 10.31 9.09 0.45
C VAL A 123 11.55 9.79 -0.09
N LEU A 124 12.39 9.06 -0.82
CA LEU A 124 13.59 9.59 -1.47
C LEU A 124 13.42 9.52 -2.98
N ASN A 125 13.48 10.67 -3.65
CA ASN A 125 13.34 10.83 -5.10
C ASN A 125 12.06 10.14 -5.63
N GLY A 126 10.93 10.39 -4.95
CA GLY A 126 9.63 9.82 -5.31
C GLY A 126 9.47 8.32 -5.05
N LYS A 127 10.39 7.68 -4.32
CA LYS A 127 10.32 6.26 -3.93
C LYS A 127 10.30 6.09 -2.41
N PRO A 128 9.39 5.27 -1.85
CA PRO A 128 9.41 4.96 -0.42
C PRO A 128 10.72 4.28 0.00
N ILE A 129 11.22 4.64 1.17
CA ILE A 129 12.27 3.91 1.87
C ILE A 129 11.57 2.92 2.80
N THR A 130 11.46 1.65 2.40
CA THR A 130 10.77 0.62 3.17
C THR A 130 11.65 0.04 4.28
N GLY A 131 12.98 0.00 4.09
CA GLY A 131 13.93 -0.61 5.04
C GLY A 131 13.77 -2.13 5.16
N GLN A 132 14.65 -2.79 5.90
CA GLN A 132 14.78 -4.25 5.91
C GLN A 132 13.61 -5.01 6.58
N SER A 133 12.67 -4.30 7.23
CA SER A 133 11.50 -4.89 7.88
C SER A 133 10.23 -4.04 7.78
N TYR A 134 10.14 -3.10 6.84
CA TYR A 134 9.01 -2.16 6.74
C TYR A 134 8.74 -1.30 8.00
N ILE A 135 9.72 -1.25 8.94
CA ILE A 135 9.71 -0.45 10.18
C ILE A 135 10.19 1.00 9.93
N THR A 136 10.59 1.33 8.69
CA THR A 136 11.02 2.70 8.37
C THR A 136 9.83 3.64 8.56
N GLY A 137 9.90 4.51 9.57
CA GLY A 137 8.83 5.46 9.89
C GLY A 137 8.01 5.12 11.14
N GLU A 138 8.34 4.04 11.87
CA GLU A 138 7.85 3.78 13.23
C GLU A 138 8.49 4.74 14.26
N PHE A 139 8.38 6.04 14.01
CA PHE A 139 8.97 7.09 14.83
C PHE A 139 8.45 7.06 16.27
N GLY A 140 7.23 6.55 16.50
CA GLY A 140 6.67 6.31 17.83
C GLY A 140 7.37 5.24 18.67
N HIS A 141 8.18 4.38 18.04
CA HIS A 141 9.01 3.40 18.74
C HIS A 141 10.44 3.88 19.01
N MET A 142 10.80 5.09 18.57
CA MET A 142 12.05 5.72 18.98
C MET A 142 11.94 6.15 20.44
N ARG A 143 12.89 5.71 21.27
CA ARG A 143 12.98 6.21 22.65
C ARG A 143 13.19 7.72 22.61
N PHE A 144 12.58 8.44 23.54
CA PHE A 144 12.87 9.86 23.75
C PHE A 144 14.38 10.06 23.84
N ALA A 145 14.90 10.98 23.02
CA ALA A 145 16.28 11.43 23.15
C ALA A 145 16.39 12.18 24.49
N GLY A 146 17.14 11.61 25.43
CA GLY A 146 17.57 12.25 26.67
C GLY A 146 19.00 12.70 26.55
#